data_AF-A0A351CY63-F1
#
_entry.id   AF-A0A351CY63-F1
#
_cell.length_a   1.000
_cell.length_b   1.000
_cell.length_c   1.000
_cell.angle_alpha   90.00
_cell.angle_beta   90.00
_cell.angle_gamma   90.00
#
_symmetry.space_group_name_H-M   'P 1'
#
loop_
_entity.id
_entity.type
_entity.pdbx_description
1 polymer ?
#
loop_
_entity_poly.entity_id
_entity_poly.type
_entity_poly.pdbx_seq_one_letter_code
_entity_poly.pdbx_strand_id
1 'polypeptide(L)'
;GNADAQLPVEAAAVADIVVIATKWADTEVAVKSLGDLSGKIILDPTNAVRRDDAGIRSHDVETSTGEMIQSWAPGSMVVKAFNTLGAATMADPASAGGPMTIPIAGNNASAKARIAELVTGIGFDVVDMGDISAAHAIEQMLIVRGNAAVLGSPFNYYFRPVPKN
;
A
#
# COMPACT_ATOMS: atom_id res chain seq x y z
N GLY A 1 1.85 -20.56 11.89
CA GLY A 1 1.62 -19.26 12.53
C GLY A 1 0.41 -19.37 13.43
N ASN A 2 0.34 -18.54 14.48
CA ASN A 2 -0.83 -18.43 15.36
C ASN A 2 -1.84 -17.47 14.74
N ALA A 3 -2.58 -17.92 13.73
CA ALA A 3 -3.67 -17.15 13.15
C ALA A 3 -4.92 -17.33 14.01
N ASP A 4 -5.59 -16.22 14.34
CA ASP A 4 -6.84 -16.20 15.10
C ASP A 4 -7.82 -15.20 14.47
N ALA A 5 -9.11 -15.39 14.70
CA ALA A 5 -10.17 -14.51 14.20
C ALA A 5 -10.78 -13.72 15.35
N GLN A 6 -10.67 -12.39 15.29
CA GLN A 6 -11.13 -11.47 16.33
C GLN A 6 -11.86 -10.28 15.72
N LEU A 7 -12.50 -9.45 16.55
CA LEU A 7 -13.03 -8.18 16.08
C LEU A 7 -11.86 -7.26 15.65
N PRO A 8 -12.02 -6.43 14.60
CA PRO A 8 -10.94 -5.58 14.11
C PRO A 8 -10.32 -4.66 15.18
N VAL A 9 -11.14 -4.11 16.07
CA VAL A 9 -10.69 -3.26 17.19
C VAL A 9 -9.84 -4.02 18.21
N GLU A 10 -10.17 -5.28 18.49
CA GLU A 10 -9.42 -6.12 19.43
C GLU A 10 -8.06 -6.51 18.84
N ALA A 11 -8.06 -6.89 17.56
CA ALA A 11 -6.84 -7.21 16.82
C ALA A 11 -5.91 -5.98 16.72
N ALA A 12 -6.46 -4.81 16.42
CA ALA A 12 -5.68 -3.57 16.31
C ALA A 12 -5.06 -3.15 17.66
N ALA A 13 -5.76 -3.36 18.78
CA ALA A 13 -5.28 -2.98 20.10
C ALA A 13 -3.93 -3.62 20.45
N VAL A 14 -3.74 -4.90 20.08
CA VAL A 14 -2.51 -5.67 20.39
C VAL A 14 -1.48 -5.69 19.25
N ALA A 15 -1.83 -5.20 18.06
CA ALA A 15 -0.94 -5.21 16.90
C ALA A 15 0.09 -4.08 16.94
N ASP A 16 1.32 -4.38 16.51
CA ASP A 16 2.35 -3.39 16.19
C ASP A 16 2.13 -2.75 14.81
N ILE A 17 1.61 -3.55 13.87
CA ILE A 17 1.36 -3.17 12.48
C ILE A 17 -0.08 -3.52 12.14
N VAL A 18 -0.83 -2.54 11.64
CA VAL A 18 -2.21 -2.69 11.18
C VAL A 18 -2.24 -2.52 9.67
N VAL A 19 -2.69 -3.55 8.96
CA VAL A 19 -2.84 -3.51 7.49
C VAL A 19 -4.27 -3.12 7.15
N ILE A 20 -4.44 -1.99 6.45
CA ILE A 20 -5.77 -1.51 6.04
C ILE A 20 -6.12 -2.07 4.66
N ALA A 21 -6.51 -3.35 4.61
CA ALA A 21 -6.84 -4.04 3.37
C ALA A 21 -8.35 -3.93 2.99
N THR A 22 -8.93 -2.74 3.12
CA THR A 22 -10.35 -2.47 2.82
C THR A 22 -10.54 -1.92 1.41
N LYS A 23 -11.79 -1.93 0.93
CA LYS A 23 -12.16 -1.09 -0.23
C LYS A 23 -12.08 0.38 0.18
N TRP A 24 -11.68 1.25 -0.75
CA TRP A 24 -11.53 2.69 -0.46
C TRP A 24 -12.77 3.30 0.18
N ALA A 25 -13.97 2.99 -0.34
CA ALA A 25 -15.24 3.46 0.18
C ALA A 25 -15.51 3.14 1.66
N ASP A 26 -14.91 2.06 2.19
CA ASP A 26 -15.10 1.61 3.57
C ASP A 26 -13.92 1.98 4.47
N THR A 27 -12.86 2.57 3.90
CA THR A 27 -11.55 2.74 4.58
C THR A 27 -11.63 3.75 5.72
N GLU A 28 -12.33 4.87 5.53
CA GLU A 28 -12.47 5.87 6.59
C GLU A 28 -13.19 5.31 7.81
N VAL A 29 -14.32 4.63 7.58
CA VAL A 29 -15.12 4.01 8.64
C VAL A 29 -14.31 2.93 9.35
N ALA A 30 -13.60 2.09 8.59
CA ALA A 30 -12.73 1.07 9.14
C ALA A 30 -11.67 1.70 10.06
N VAL A 31 -10.85 2.63 9.56
CA VAL A 31 -9.78 3.29 10.33
C VAL A 31 -10.32 3.94 11.61
N LYS A 32 -11.43 4.68 11.52
CA LYS A 32 -12.05 5.35 12.68
C LYS A 32 -12.64 4.38 13.71
N SER A 33 -12.96 3.15 13.30
CA SER A 33 -13.52 2.12 14.19
C SER A 33 -12.49 1.29 14.95
N LEU A 34 -11.20 1.42 14.63
CA LEU A 34 -10.13 0.59 15.23
C LEU A 34 -9.67 1.06 16.62
N GLY A 35 -10.23 2.16 17.14
CA GLY A 35 -9.83 2.74 18.42
C GLY A 35 -8.55 3.56 18.33
N ASP A 36 -7.73 3.55 19.40
CA ASP A 36 -6.48 4.30 19.43
C ASP A 36 -5.36 3.59 18.65
N LEU A 37 -4.89 4.26 17.60
CA LEU A 37 -3.79 3.79 16.74
C LEU A 37 -2.47 4.53 17.01
N SER A 38 -2.39 5.29 18.11
CA SER A 38 -1.20 6.06 18.47
C SER A 38 0.02 5.16 18.63
N GLY A 39 1.14 5.53 17.99
CA GLY A 39 2.38 4.76 18.02
C GLY A 39 2.37 3.47 17.20
N LYS A 40 1.27 3.12 16.52
CA LYS A 40 1.19 1.95 15.64
C LYS A 40 1.62 2.29 14.22
N ILE A 41 2.15 1.30 13.51
CA ILE A 41 2.40 1.40 12.07
C ILE A 41 1.10 1.04 11.34
N ILE A 42 0.66 1.91 10.45
CA ILE A 42 -0.41 1.59 9.51
C ILE A 42 0.23 1.31 8.16
N LEU A 43 0.04 0.10 7.64
CA LEU A 43 0.39 -0.25 6.27
C LEU A 43 -0.83 -0.02 5.38
N ASP A 44 -0.69 0.88 4.39
CA ASP A 44 -1.74 1.26 3.46
C ASP A 44 -1.51 0.65 2.05
N PRO A 45 -2.26 -0.40 1.69
CA PRO A 45 -2.33 -0.94 0.34
C PRO A 45 -3.56 -0.45 -0.46
N THR A 46 -4.36 0.47 0.09
CA THR A 46 -5.63 0.89 -0.50
C THR A 46 -5.44 1.68 -1.80
N ASN A 47 -6.51 1.81 -2.57
CA ASN A 47 -6.50 2.50 -3.85
C ASN A 47 -7.79 3.29 -4.04
N ALA A 48 -7.68 4.62 -4.07
CA ALA A 48 -8.77 5.53 -4.39
C ALA A 48 -8.93 5.63 -5.91
N VAL A 49 -9.75 4.75 -6.49
CA VAL A 49 -9.91 4.64 -7.95
C VAL A 49 -11.38 4.69 -8.35
N ARG A 50 -11.71 5.64 -9.23
CA ARG A 50 -12.96 5.67 -9.99
C ARG A 50 -12.75 5.11 -11.40
N ARG A 51 -13.83 4.66 -12.04
CA ARG A 51 -13.81 4.12 -13.40
C ARG A 51 -14.92 4.76 -14.24
N ASP A 52 -14.62 5.01 -15.51
CA ASP A 52 -15.64 5.34 -16.51
C ASP A 52 -16.30 4.08 -17.10
N ASP A 53 -17.23 4.27 -18.04
CA ASP A 53 -17.95 3.18 -18.71
C ASP A 53 -17.05 2.25 -19.53
N ALA A 54 -15.88 2.74 -19.96
CA ALA A 54 -14.86 1.94 -20.66
C ALA A 54 -13.93 1.19 -19.67
N GLY A 55 -14.09 1.39 -18.37
CA GLY A 55 -13.25 0.81 -17.33
C GLY A 55 -11.92 1.53 -17.14
N ILE A 56 -11.72 2.68 -17.79
CA ILE A 56 -10.54 3.52 -17.61
C ILE A 56 -10.58 4.12 -16.21
N ARG A 57 -9.48 3.94 -15.49
CA ARG A 57 -9.29 4.35 -14.11
C ARG A 57 -8.82 5.80 -14.06
N SER A 58 -9.29 6.50 -13.05
CA SER A 58 -8.73 7.78 -12.60
C SER A 58 -8.63 7.77 -11.09
N HIS A 59 -7.76 8.63 -10.56
CA HIS A 59 -7.65 8.81 -9.12
C HIS A 59 -8.92 9.49 -8.58
N ASP A 60 -9.37 9.03 -7.42
CA ASP A 60 -10.65 9.46 -6.84
C ASP A 60 -10.50 10.55 -5.77
N VAL A 61 -9.26 10.91 -5.42
CA VAL A 61 -8.94 11.96 -4.44
C VAL A 61 -7.86 12.90 -4.97
N GLU A 62 -7.78 14.11 -4.43
CA GLU A 62 -6.79 15.12 -4.88
C GLU A 62 -5.39 14.91 -4.28
N THR A 63 -5.30 14.37 -3.06
CA THR A 63 -4.05 14.06 -2.37
C THR A 63 -3.68 12.59 -2.57
N SER A 64 -3.75 11.75 -1.55
CA SER A 64 -3.48 10.31 -1.60
C SER A 64 -4.25 9.60 -0.51
N THR A 65 -4.47 8.30 -0.66
CA THR A 65 -5.06 7.50 0.42
C THR A 65 -4.13 7.49 1.65
N GLY A 66 -2.81 7.50 1.43
CA GLY A 66 -1.82 7.58 2.51
C GLY A 66 -1.97 8.83 3.37
N GLU A 67 -2.09 10.01 2.73
CA GLU A 67 -2.31 11.28 3.42
C GLU A 67 -3.68 11.33 4.13
N MET A 68 -4.73 10.84 3.49
CA MET A 68 -6.07 10.80 4.09
C MET A 68 -6.12 9.89 5.32
N ILE A 69 -5.55 8.69 5.24
CA ILE A 69 -5.45 7.77 6.39
C ILE A 69 -4.62 8.38 7.51
N GLN A 70 -3.51 9.05 7.19
CA GLN A 70 -2.70 9.76 8.20
C GLN A 70 -3.50 10.85 8.91
N SER A 71 -4.38 11.55 8.19
CA SER A 71 -5.27 12.56 8.76
C SER A 71 -6.34 11.97 9.69
N TRP A 72 -6.81 10.76 9.40
CA TRP A 72 -7.81 10.06 10.21
C TRP A 72 -7.20 9.41 11.47
N ALA A 73 -5.91 9.07 11.43
CA ALA A 73 -5.16 8.45 12.52
C ALA A 73 -3.87 9.24 12.82
N PRO A 74 -3.96 10.47 13.35
CA PRO A 74 -2.82 11.41 13.45
C PRO A 74 -1.67 10.93 14.34
N GLY A 75 -1.95 10.07 15.34
CA GLY A 75 -0.92 9.48 16.22
C GLY A 75 -0.20 8.27 15.61
N SER A 76 -0.65 7.77 14.46
CA SER A 76 -0.08 6.59 13.80
C SER A 76 1.05 6.96 12.84
N MET A 77 1.82 5.95 12.43
CA MET A 77 2.87 6.06 11.41
C MET A 77 2.40 5.36 10.13
N VAL A 78 1.79 6.12 9.21
CA VAL A 78 1.29 5.56 7.96
C VAL A 78 2.43 5.32 6.97
N VAL A 79 2.43 4.14 6.34
CA VAL A 79 3.34 3.75 5.27
C VAL A 79 2.53 3.19 4.10
N LYS A 80 2.62 3.85 2.94
CA LYS A 80 2.08 3.35 1.68
C LYS A 80 2.93 2.19 1.17
N ALA A 81 2.31 1.07 0.79
CA ALA A 81 2.99 -0.07 0.17
C ALA A 81 2.00 -1.00 -0.55
N PHE A 82 2.48 -1.93 -1.39
CA PHE A 82 1.73 -3.05 -1.99
C PHE A 82 0.56 -2.72 -2.95
N ASN A 83 0.19 -1.46 -3.14
CA ASN A 83 -0.94 -1.09 -4.00
C ASN A 83 -0.66 -1.30 -5.52
N THR A 84 0.61 -1.47 -5.91
CA THR A 84 1.07 -1.47 -7.31
C THR A 84 0.96 -2.82 -8.02
N LEU A 85 0.72 -3.91 -7.27
CA LEU A 85 0.73 -5.29 -7.78
C LEU A 85 -0.67 -5.92 -7.80
N GLY A 86 -0.86 -6.94 -8.64
CA GLY A 86 -2.04 -7.79 -8.59
C GLY A 86 -1.91 -8.85 -7.50
N ALA A 87 -3.03 -9.28 -6.91
CA ALA A 87 -3.03 -10.31 -5.86
C ALA A 87 -2.41 -11.64 -6.32
N ALA A 88 -2.59 -12.03 -7.59
CA ALA A 88 -1.94 -13.21 -8.16
C ALA A 88 -0.41 -13.10 -8.14
N THR A 89 0.13 -11.93 -8.50
CA THR A 89 1.57 -11.65 -8.44
C THR A 89 2.08 -11.56 -7.01
N MET A 90 1.26 -11.10 -6.06
CA MET A 90 1.62 -11.12 -4.65
C MET A 90 1.69 -12.56 -4.09
N ALA A 91 0.79 -13.43 -4.54
CA ALA A 91 0.74 -14.83 -4.12
C ALA A 91 1.86 -15.69 -4.73
N ASP A 92 2.25 -15.38 -5.97
CA ASP A 92 3.38 -16.02 -6.64
C ASP A 92 4.30 -14.96 -7.28
N PRO A 93 5.21 -14.36 -6.49
CA PRO A 93 6.16 -13.36 -7.01
C PRO A 93 7.09 -13.95 -8.07
N ALA A 94 7.39 -15.25 -8.01
CA ALA A 94 8.27 -15.93 -8.96
C ALA A 94 7.66 -16.00 -10.37
N SER A 95 6.32 -16.07 -10.46
CA SER A 95 5.60 -16.01 -11.75
C SER A 95 5.84 -14.72 -12.52
N ALA A 96 6.31 -13.66 -11.87
CA ALA A 96 6.59 -12.38 -12.51
C ALA A 96 7.86 -12.43 -13.39
N GLY A 97 8.75 -13.41 -13.24
CA GLY A 97 9.94 -13.53 -14.09
C GLY A 97 11.09 -12.56 -13.74
N GLY A 98 11.06 -11.95 -12.55
CA GLY A 98 12.13 -11.09 -12.04
C GLY A 98 11.85 -10.60 -10.62
N PRO A 99 12.83 -9.98 -9.94
CA PRO A 99 12.57 -9.35 -8.65
C PRO A 99 11.57 -8.21 -8.85
N MET A 100 10.51 -8.25 -8.06
CA MET A 100 9.43 -7.27 -8.07
C MET A 100 9.71 -6.27 -6.95
N THR A 101 9.68 -4.98 -7.28
CA THR A 101 9.97 -3.91 -6.33
C THR A 101 8.69 -3.27 -5.83
N ILE A 102 8.54 -3.15 -4.51
CA ILE A 102 7.46 -2.42 -3.85
C ILE A 102 7.97 -1.01 -3.48
N PRO A 103 7.41 0.05 -4.09
CA PRO A 103 7.61 1.41 -3.60
C PRO A 103 6.97 1.58 -2.23
N ILE A 104 7.68 2.24 -1.32
CA ILE A 104 7.17 2.63 -0.01
C ILE A 104 7.28 4.14 0.19
N ALA A 105 6.35 4.73 0.93
CA ALA A 105 6.34 6.14 1.29
C ALA A 105 5.73 6.35 2.67
N GLY A 106 6.30 7.23 3.49
CA GLY A 106 5.83 7.47 4.85
C GLY A 106 6.76 8.40 5.64
N ASN A 107 6.19 9.11 6.61
CA ASN A 107 6.89 10.19 7.32
C ASN A 107 7.90 9.67 8.37
N ASN A 108 7.67 8.48 8.93
CA ASN A 108 8.50 7.92 9.99
C ASN A 108 9.51 6.92 9.43
N ALA A 109 10.81 7.21 9.60
CA ALA A 109 11.88 6.37 9.07
C ALA A 109 11.89 4.95 9.66
N SER A 110 11.65 4.79 10.96
CA SER A 110 11.61 3.48 11.63
C SER A 110 10.43 2.64 11.15
N ALA A 111 9.26 3.26 10.95
CA ALA A 111 8.10 2.58 10.39
C ALA A 111 8.36 2.09 8.96
N LYS A 112 8.95 2.95 8.11
CA LYS A 112 9.37 2.55 6.75
C LYS A 112 10.38 1.41 6.77
N ALA A 113 11.38 1.45 7.65
CA ALA A 113 12.36 0.37 7.80
C ALA A 113 11.67 -0.96 8.17
N ARG A 114 10.71 -0.93 9.10
CA ARG A 114 9.95 -2.12 9.49
C ARG A 114 9.08 -2.67 8.36
N ILE A 115 8.46 -1.80 7.56
CA ILE A 115 7.72 -2.24 6.36
C ILE A 115 8.68 -2.78 5.29
N ALA A 116 9.87 -2.20 5.13
CA ALA A 116 10.87 -2.70 4.20
C ALA A 116 11.36 -4.12 4.58
N GLU A 117 11.55 -4.39 5.87
CA GLU A 117 11.83 -5.75 6.38
C GLU A 117 10.72 -6.74 6.03
N LEU A 118 9.44 -6.34 6.17
CA LEU A 118 8.31 -7.19 5.78
C LEU A 118 8.29 -7.48 4.28
N VAL A 119 8.45 -6.45 3.46
CA VAL A 119 8.47 -6.55 2.00
C VAL A 119 9.60 -7.49 1.53
N THR A 120 10.81 -7.28 2.04
CA THR A 120 11.97 -8.13 1.70
C THR A 120 11.84 -9.54 2.24
N GLY A 121 11.29 -9.70 3.45
CA GLY A 121 11.03 -11.01 4.06
C GLY A 121 10.06 -11.89 3.29
N ILE A 122 9.17 -11.30 2.48
CA ILE A 122 8.23 -12.04 1.62
C ILE A 122 8.67 -12.10 0.15
N GLY A 123 9.92 -11.71 -0.16
CA GLY A 123 10.56 -11.95 -1.45
C GLY A 123 10.48 -10.81 -2.47
N PHE A 124 10.15 -9.58 -2.03
CA PHE A 124 10.16 -8.39 -2.89
C PHE A 124 11.34 -7.46 -2.58
N ASP A 125 11.78 -6.73 -3.60
CA ASP A 125 12.69 -5.60 -3.40
C ASP A 125 11.90 -4.38 -2.90
N VAL A 126 12.58 -3.42 -2.27
CA VAL A 126 12.00 -2.18 -1.75
C VAL A 126 12.66 -0.98 -2.41
N VAL A 127 11.85 0.03 -2.75
CA VAL A 127 12.34 1.39 -3.03
C VAL A 127 11.64 2.39 -2.12
N ASP A 128 12.41 3.14 -1.34
CA ASP A 128 11.89 4.21 -0.50
C ASP A 128 11.74 5.49 -1.34
N MET A 129 10.51 5.97 -1.46
CA MET A 129 10.13 7.14 -2.25
C MET A 129 10.05 8.42 -1.40
N GLY A 130 10.40 8.36 -0.12
CA GLY A 130 10.43 9.51 0.78
C GLY A 130 9.25 9.55 1.76
N ASP A 131 8.72 10.74 1.97
CA ASP A 131 7.63 11.00 2.91
C ASP A 131 6.25 10.61 2.34
N ILE A 132 5.19 10.76 3.14
CA ILE A 132 3.85 10.30 2.76
C ILE A 132 3.29 11.01 1.51
N SER A 133 3.79 12.20 1.14
CA SER A 133 3.32 12.92 -0.06
C SER A 133 3.64 12.16 -1.35
N ALA A 134 4.67 11.30 -1.34
CA ALA A 134 5.00 10.42 -2.45
C ALA A 134 3.94 9.32 -2.67
N ALA A 135 3.04 9.07 -1.71
CA ALA A 135 1.96 8.09 -1.85
C ALA A 135 1.08 8.38 -3.07
N HIS A 136 0.81 9.64 -3.39
CA HIS A 136 0.03 9.99 -4.58
C HIS A 136 0.66 9.43 -5.85
N ALA A 137 1.97 9.62 -6.05
CA ALA A 137 2.69 9.09 -7.21
C ALA A 137 2.69 7.55 -7.25
N ILE A 138 2.85 6.91 -6.09
CA ILE A 138 2.79 5.45 -5.95
C ILE A 138 1.37 4.93 -6.29
N GLU A 139 0.32 5.64 -5.90
CA GLU A 139 -1.09 5.31 -6.21
C GLU A 139 -1.38 5.36 -7.71
N GLN A 140 -0.81 6.35 -8.41
CA GLN A 140 -0.93 6.45 -9.88
C GLN A 140 -0.38 5.24 -10.62
N MET A 141 0.58 4.50 -10.04
CA MET A 141 1.12 3.30 -10.68
C MET A 141 0.05 2.22 -10.90
N LEU A 142 -0.92 2.07 -9.98
CA LEU A 142 -2.05 1.17 -10.23
C LEU A 142 -2.88 1.64 -11.42
N ILE A 143 -3.11 2.94 -11.55
CA ILE A 143 -3.90 3.54 -12.62
C ILE A 143 -3.23 3.29 -13.97
N VAL A 144 -1.93 3.58 -14.09
CA VAL A 144 -1.16 3.35 -15.32
C VAL A 144 -1.21 1.87 -15.70
N ARG A 145 -0.90 0.96 -14.76
CA ARG A 145 -0.95 -0.49 -15.01
C ARG A 145 -2.34 -0.98 -15.41
N GLY A 146 -3.36 -0.54 -14.67
CA GLY A 146 -4.74 -0.95 -14.88
C GLY A 146 -5.30 -0.45 -16.21
N ASN A 147 -4.97 0.77 -16.61
CA ASN A 147 -5.42 1.36 -17.87
C ASN A 147 -4.71 0.72 -19.06
N ALA A 148 -3.41 0.45 -18.95
CA ALA A 148 -2.69 -0.28 -19.99
C ALA A 148 -3.30 -1.69 -20.22
N ALA A 149 -3.71 -2.38 -19.15
CA ALA A 149 -4.43 -3.65 -19.28
C ALA A 149 -5.79 -3.50 -19.99
N VAL A 150 -6.58 -2.47 -19.65
CA VAL A 150 -7.87 -2.18 -20.33
C VAL A 150 -7.66 -1.87 -21.81
N LEU A 151 -6.56 -1.18 -22.15
CA LEU A 151 -6.19 -0.83 -23.52
C LEU A 151 -5.45 -1.96 -24.28
N GLY A 152 -5.34 -3.16 -23.70
CA GLY A 152 -4.78 -4.34 -24.36
C GLY A 152 -3.26 -4.48 -24.30
N SER A 153 -2.58 -3.72 -23.44
CA SER A 153 -1.12 -3.76 -23.22
C SER A 153 -0.77 -3.97 -21.73
N PRO A 154 -1.15 -5.11 -21.12
CA PRO A 154 -0.86 -5.36 -19.70
C PRO A 154 0.64 -5.46 -19.44
N PHE A 155 1.09 -4.96 -18.29
CA PHE A 155 2.48 -5.05 -17.85
C PHE A 155 2.58 -5.11 -16.32
N ASN A 156 3.77 -5.41 -15.80
CA ASN A 156 4.11 -5.31 -14.38
C ASN A 156 5.36 -4.44 -14.19
N TYR A 157 5.55 -3.91 -12.98
CA TYR A 157 6.70 -3.06 -12.65
C TYR A 157 7.89 -3.91 -12.16
N TYR A 158 9.00 -3.86 -12.92
CA TYR A 158 10.26 -4.53 -12.60
C TYR A 158 11.37 -3.50 -12.44
N PHE A 159 11.26 -2.65 -11.42
CA PHE A 159 12.32 -1.68 -11.15
C PHE A 159 13.46 -2.38 -10.43
N ARG A 160 14.70 -2.06 -10.79
CA ARG A 160 15.88 -2.40 -9.99
C ARG A 160 16.54 -1.11 -9.53
N PRO A 161 16.91 -0.98 -8.24
CA PRO A 161 17.78 0.10 -7.81
C PRO A 161 19.05 0.11 -8.66
N VAL A 162 19.41 1.28 -9.19
CA VAL A 162 20.70 1.46 -9.86
C VAL A 162 21.77 1.51 -8.75
N PRO A 163 22.88 0.76 -8.85
CA PRO A 163 23.96 0.83 -7.88
C PRO A 163 24.45 2.28 -7.71
N LYS A 164 24.70 2.70 -6.47
CA LYS A 164 25.39 3.97 -6.22
C LYS A 164 26.86 3.77 -6.62
N ASN A 165 27.35 4.58 -7.56
CA ASN A 165 28.78 4.67 -7.90
C ASN A 165 29.59 5.19 -6.72
#